data_AF-A0A969M737-F1
#
_entry.id   AF-A0A969M737-F1
#
_cell.length_a   1.000
_cell.length_b   1.000
_cell.length_c   1.000
_cell.angle_alpha   90.00
_cell.angle_beta   90.00
_cell.angle_gamma   90.00
#
_symmetry.space_group_name_H-M   'P 1'
#
loop_
_entity.id
_entity.type
_entity.pdbx_description
1 polymer ?
#
loop_
_entity_poly.entity_id
_entity_poly.type
_entity_poly.pdbx_seq_one_letter_code
_entity_poly.pdbx_strand_id
1 'polypeptide(L)'
;MIERSEGAHKGKPVRRQSRSVFDFDRRSLLLAAAAALILGTGVGRQGYAADSSSQAAEAWLETFIAQGLSLLQDRTASPEQQSVQLRRLVDEYFALDATGRWILGRHWNQASEAEREEFLALFKDFIVYGYVTRFSEYSGQRIQLVRSIENGDGSVSVQSLVDRAGGGQPIEVQWRVSRGAGGTSRITDVVIENVSLSQTYRSEFGSSIQQGGSVEKLNAMLRERVAQQKSELGIGN
;
A
#
# COMPACT_ATOMS: atom_id res chain seq x y z
N MET A 1 67.16 -6.19 -24.60
CA MET A 1 66.75 -5.05 -23.74
C MET A 1 66.10 -4.06 -24.70
N ILE A 2 64.79 -4.07 -24.89
CA ILE A 2 63.78 -3.44 -24.00
C ILE A 2 62.48 -4.27 -24.06
N GLU A 3 61.90 -4.50 -22.89
CA GLU A 3 60.69 -5.29 -22.62
C GLU A 3 59.38 -4.63 -23.08
N ARG A 4 58.41 -5.51 -23.37
CA ARG A 4 56.97 -5.28 -23.49
C ARG A 4 56.38 -4.51 -22.31
N SER A 5 55.41 -3.64 -22.59
CA SER A 5 54.27 -3.37 -21.68
C SER A 5 53.09 -2.80 -22.47
N GLU A 6 52.30 -3.68 -23.09
CA GLU A 6 50.92 -3.35 -23.49
C GLU A 6 50.00 -3.67 -22.31
N GLY A 7 49.58 -2.63 -21.60
CA GLY A 7 48.59 -2.70 -20.54
C GLY A 7 47.21 -3.03 -21.10
N ALA A 8 46.87 -4.32 -21.14
CA ALA A 8 45.52 -4.79 -21.40
C ALA A 8 44.59 -4.39 -20.25
N HIS A 9 43.86 -3.28 -20.41
CA HIS A 9 42.83 -2.84 -19.47
C HIS A 9 41.59 -3.74 -19.64
N LYS A 10 41.61 -4.93 -19.01
CA LYS A 10 40.41 -5.76 -18.83
C LYS A 10 39.44 -5.01 -17.90
N GLY A 11 38.50 -4.28 -18.49
CA GLY A 11 37.33 -3.79 -17.79
C GLY A 11 36.60 -4.97 -17.16
N LYS A 12 36.58 -5.04 -15.83
CA LYS A 12 35.75 -6.01 -15.11
C LYS A 12 34.29 -5.77 -15.54
N PRO A 13 33.50 -6.81 -15.84
CA PRO A 13 32.09 -6.61 -16.12
C PRO A 13 31.47 -6.00 -14.86
N VAL A 14 30.99 -4.77 -14.97
CA VAL A 14 30.15 -4.15 -13.94
C VAL A 14 28.89 -5.02 -13.92
N ARG A 15 28.80 -5.93 -12.94
CA ARG A 15 27.56 -6.61 -12.60
C ARG A 15 26.60 -5.49 -12.21
N ARG A 16 25.80 -5.03 -13.16
CA ARG A 16 24.64 -4.19 -12.91
C ARG A 16 23.76 -5.09 -12.03
N GLN A 17 23.83 -4.93 -10.72
CA GLN A 17 22.81 -5.48 -9.84
C GLN A 17 21.52 -4.85 -10.34
N SER A 18 20.76 -5.61 -11.13
CA SER A 18 19.38 -5.26 -11.43
C SER A 18 18.71 -5.29 -10.07
N ARG A 19 18.58 -4.12 -9.43
CA ARG A 19 17.63 -3.97 -8.32
C ARG A 19 16.34 -4.60 -8.82
N SER A 20 15.85 -5.57 -8.08
CA SER A 20 14.58 -6.20 -8.42
C SER A 20 13.55 -5.07 -8.50
N VAL A 21 12.64 -5.18 -9.47
CA VAL A 21 11.56 -4.20 -9.68
C VAL A 21 10.67 -4.04 -8.42
N PHE A 22 10.85 -4.92 -7.43
CA PHE A 22 10.16 -4.97 -6.13
C PHE A 22 11.03 -4.51 -4.94
N ASP A 23 12.22 -3.94 -5.19
CA ASP A 23 13.11 -3.35 -4.18
C ASP A 23 12.78 -1.87 -3.93
N PHE A 24 11.50 -1.48 -4.02
CA PHE A 24 11.09 -0.18 -3.47
C PHE A 24 11.37 -0.23 -1.96
N ASP A 25 12.05 0.81 -1.46
CA ASP A 25 12.60 0.87 -0.11
C ASP A 25 11.59 0.30 0.88
N ARG A 26 11.86 -0.92 1.38
CA ARG A 26 10.95 -1.72 2.23
C ARG A 26 10.47 -0.93 3.46
N ARG A 27 11.19 0.15 3.77
CA ARG A 27 10.98 1.13 4.84
C ARG A 27 9.87 2.15 4.56
N SER A 28 9.58 2.48 3.30
CA SER A 28 8.66 3.58 2.95
C SER A 28 7.19 3.17 2.86
N LEU A 29 6.91 1.87 2.68
CA LEU A 29 5.55 1.33 2.53
C LEU A 29 4.86 1.02 3.87
N LEU A 30 5.49 1.35 5.00
CA LEU A 30 5.03 0.97 6.35
C LEU A 30 3.95 1.85 6.96
N LEU A 31 3.67 3.01 6.38
CA LEU A 31 3.22 4.14 7.20
C LEU A 31 1.73 4.46 7.09
N ALA A 32 0.92 3.62 6.45
CA ALA A 32 -0.51 3.88 6.35
C ALA A 32 -1.34 3.14 7.43
N ALA A 33 -0.77 2.22 8.21
CA ALA A 33 -1.52 1.55 9.27
C ALA A 33 -0.96 1.95 10.64
N ALA A 34 -1.89 2.35 11.54
CA ALA A 34 -1.76 2.76 12.94
C ALA A 34 -1.53 4.25 13.26
N ALA A 35 -2.44 4.91 14.01
CA ALA A 35 -1.96 5.81 15.06
C ALA A 35 -2.79 6.89 15.79
N ALA A 36 -4.10 7.09 15.63
CA ALA A 36 -4.78 8.15 16.40
C ALA A 36 -5.07 7.78 17.88
N LEU A 37 -4.26 8.30 18.82
CA LEU A 37 -4.70 8.55 20.19
C LEU A 37 -5.24 9.99 20.26
N ILE A 38 -6.56 10.14 20.41
CA ILE A 38 -7.17 11.44 20.65
C ILE A 38 -6.86 11.85 22.09
N LEU A 39 -5.91 12.77 22.26
CA LEU A 39 -5.92 13.69 23.39
C LEU A 39 -5.98 15.10 22.83
N GLY A 40 -7.20 15.61 22.72
CA GLY A 40 -7.45 17.01 22.46
C GLY A 40 -6.92 17.85 23.62
N THR A 41 -5.81 18.54 23.40
CA THR A 41 -5.57 19.84 24.03
C THR A 41 -5.38 20.84 22.92
N GLY A 42 -6.21 21.89 22.96
CA GLY A 42 -6.41 22.81 21.86
C GLY A 42 -5.14 23.52 21.43
N VAL A 43 -4.78 23.33 20.16
CA VAL A 43 -4.03 24.31 19.39
C VAL A 43 -4.87 24.57 18.15
N GLY A 44 -5.25 25.84 17.95
CA GLY A 44 -6.31 26.26 17.05
C GLY A 44 -6.22 25.65 15.65
N ARG A 45 -7.19 24.79 15.32
CA ARG A 45 -7.56 24.50 13.93
C ARG A 45 -8.04 25.83 13.33
N GLN A 46 -7.24 26.45 12.47
CA GLN A 46 -7.77 27.47 11.58
C GLN A 46 -8.79 26.79 10.67
N GLY A 47 -10.06 27.11 10.87
CA GLY A 47 -11.17 26.49 10.18
C GLY A 47 -11.19 26.88 8.71
N TYR A 48 -10.72 26.00 7.84
CA TYR A 48 -11.31 25.90 6.51
C TYR A 48 -12.71 25.30 6.71
N ALA A 49 -13.75 25.94 6.15
CA ALA A 49 -15.10 25.40 6.18
C ALA A 49 -15.12 24.10 5.35
N ALA A 50 -14.83 22.97 6.00
CA ALA A 50 -14.99 21.66 5.41
C ALA A 50 -16.49 21.43 5.18
N ASP A 51 -16.90 21.14 3.95
CA ASP A 51 -18.27 20.73 3.65
C ASP A 51 -18.62 19.47 4.46
N SER A 52 -19.90 19.26 4.75
CA SER A 52 -20.49 18.09 5.41
C SER A 52 -19.90 16.76 4.90
N SER A 53 -19.62 16.70 3.61
CA SER A 53 -19.09 15.53 2.93
C SER A 53 -17.61 15.27 3.26
N SER A 54 -16.78 16.31 3.40
CA SER A 54 -15.40 16.19 3.88
C SER A 54 -15.32 15.76 5.35
N GLN A 55 -16.15 16.35 6.21
CA GLN A 55 -16.22 15.98 7.64
C GLN A 55 -16.65 14.51 7.82
N ALA A 56 -17.61 14.04 7.02
CA ALA A 56 -18.03 12.65 7.04
C ALA A 56 -16.93 11.69 6.58
N ALA A 57 -16.16 12.06 5.56
CA ALA A 57 -15.01 11.26 5.09
C ALA A 57 -13.89 11.20 6.14
N GLU A 58 -13.61 12.30 6.84
CA GLU A 58 -12.66 12.34 7.96
C GLU A 58 -13.08 11.39 9.07
N ALA A 59 -14.29 11.54 9.61
CA ALA A 59 -14.76 10.73 10.72
C ALA A 59 -14.79 9.23 10.38
N TRP A 60 -15.17 8.90 9.15
CA TRP A 60 -15.13 7.52 8.65
C TRP A 60 -13.69 6.99 8.57
N LEU A 61 -12.75 7.80 8.08
CA LEU A 61 -11.34 7.43 8.01
C LEU A 61 -10.68 7.36 9.40
N GLU A 62 -11.07 8.20 10.35
CA GLU A 62 -10.62 8.10 11.74
C GLU A 62 -11.00 6.75 12.34
N THR A 63 -12.19 6.25 12.02
CA THR A 63 -12.64 4.91 12.46
C THR A 63 -11.77 3.81 11.85
N PHE A 64 -11.47 3.88 10.54
CA PHE A 64 -10.52 2.98 9.89
C PHE A 64 -9.16 2.97 10.59
N ILE A 65 -8.59 4.17 10.81
CA ILE A 65 -7.27 4.36 11.41
C ILE A 65 -7.25 3.79 12.83
N ALA A 66 -8.31 4.02 13.63
CA ALA A 66 -8.43 3.49 14.98
C ALA A 66 -8.52 1.96 15.03
N GLN A 67 -9.23 1.34 14.08
CA GLN A 67 -9.30 -0.13 14.00
C GLN A 67 -7.97 -0.75 13.54
N GLY A 68 -7.35 -0.20 12.50
CA GLY A 68 -6.03 -0.64 12.04
C GLY A 68 -4.93 -0.45 13.10
N LEU A 69 -5.11 0.54 13.94
CA LEU A 69 -4.31 0.76 15.14
C LEU A 69 -4.36 -0.39 16.14
N SER A 70 -5.58 -0.74 16.53
CA SER A 70 -5.83 -1.76 17.55
C SER A 70 -5.16 -3.06 17.13
N LEU A 71 -5.29 -3.39 15.84
CA LEU A 71 -4.62 -4.52 15.21
C LEU A 71 -3.08 -4.48 15.32
N LEU A 72 -2.46 -3.31 15.14
CA LEU A 72 -1.01 -3.16 15.23
C LEU A 72 -0.48 -3.13 16.66
N GLN A 73 -1.31 -2.71 17.61
CA GLN A 73 -1.00 -2.70 19.04
C GLN A 73 -1.23 -4.06 19.71
N ASP A 74 -2.10 -4.91 19.14
CA ASP A 74 -2.32 -6.27 19.63
C ASP A 74 -1.11 -7.17 19.34
N ARG A 75 -0.23 -7.28 20.34
CA ARG A 75 0.95 -8.16 20.31
C ARG A 75 0.65 -9.61 20.70
N THR A 76 -0.61 -9.92 21.03
CA THR A 76 -1.01 -11.27 21.45
C THR A 76 -1.56 -12.10 20.30
N ALA A 77 -2.06 -11.45 19.25
CA ALA A 77 -2.56 -12.11 18.05
C ALA A 77 -1.43 -12.78 17.25
N SER A 78 -1.66 -14.01 16.79
CA SER A 78 -0.77 -14.68 15.85
C SER A 78 -0.78 -14.00 14.47
N PRO A 79 0.26 -14.20 13.62
CA PRO A 79 0.25 -13.70 12.25
C PRO A 79 -0.98 -14.09 11.43
N GLU A 80 -1.50 -15.30 11.62
CA GLU A 80 -2.74 -15.77 10.99
C GLU A 80 -3.94 -14.95 11.44
N GLN A 81 -4.07 -14.73 12.76
CA GLN A 81 -5.16 -13.93 13.33
C GLN A 81 -5.08 -12.48 12.85
N GLN A 82 -3.88 -11.90 12.85
CA GLN A 82 -3.62 -10.56 12.32
C GLN A 82 -3.99 -10.46 10.83
N SER A 83 -3.65 -11.48 10.04
CA SER A 83 -4.01 -11.53 8.61
C SER A 83 -5.53 -11.59 8.39
N VAL A 84 -6.25 -12.37 9.20
CA VAL A 84 -7.73 -12.43 9.14
C VAL A 84 -8.35 -11.09 9.52
N GLN A 85 -7.85 -10.45 10.57
CA GLN A 85 -8.35 -9.15 11.03
C GLN A 85 -8.05 -8.04 10.01
N LEU A 86 -6.82 -7.98 9.48
CA LEU A 86 -6.45 -7.02 8.44
C LEU A 86 -7.31 -7.19 7.19
N ARG A 87 -7.55 -8.43 6.76
CA ARG A 87 -8.39 -8.73 5.60
C ARG A 87 -9.79 -8.14 5.73
N ARG A 88 -10.41 -8.27 6.90
CA ARG A 88 -11.74 -7.69 7.16
C ARG A 88 -11.72 -6.16 7.03
N LEU A 89 -10.71 -5.50 7.60
CA LEU A 89 -10.56 -4.05 7.44
C LEU A 89 -10.37 -3.65 5.98
N VAL A 90 -9.55 -4.39 5.25
CA VAL A 90 -9.33 -4.15 3.82
C VAL A 90 -10.63 -4.31 3.03
N ASP A 91 -11.41 -5.36 3.29
CA ASP A 91 -12.67 -5.63 2.59
C ASP A 91 -13.75 -4.57 2.87
N GLU A 92 -13.78 -4.07 4.11
CA GLU A 92 -14.73 -3.05 4.56
C GLU A 92 -14.38 -1.66 4.01
N TYR A 93 -13.11 -1.26 4.12
CA TYR A 93 -12.70 0.12 3.88
C TYR A 93 -12.17 0.37 2.48
N PHE A 94 -11.60 -0.62 1.78
CA PHE A 94 -11.00 -0.41 0.46
C PHE A 94 -11.94 -0.84 -0.67
N ALA A 95 -11.82 -0.16 -1.81
CA ALA A 95 -12.45 -0.57 -3.07
C ALA A 95 -11.54 -1.53 -3.85
N LEU A 96 -10.98 -2.57 -3.21
CA LEU A 96 -9.91 -3.39 -3.80
C LEU A 96 -10.27 -4.01 -5.15
N ASP A 97 -11.51 -4.47 -5.36
CA ASP A 97 -11.91 -5.07 -6.63
C ASP A 97 -11.89 -4.03 -7.77
N ALA A 98 -12.42 -2.83 -7.50
CA ALA A 98 -12.41 -1.73 -8.45
C ALA A 98 -10.98 -1.22 -8.71
N THR A 99 -10.17 -1.08 -7.66
CA THR A 99 -8.77 -0.68 -7.75
C THR A 99 -7.94 -1.73 -8.49
N GLY A 100 -8.14 -3.03 -8.23
CA GLY A 100 -7.46 -4.13 -8.92
C GLY A 100 -7.80 -4.17 -10.40
N ARG A 101 -9.08 -4.01 -10.77
CA ARG A 101 -9.51 -3.86 -12.17
C ARG A 101 -8.85 -2.65 -12.82
N TRP A 102 -8.80 -1.51 -12.12
CA TRP A 102 -8.14 -0.32 -12.61
C TRP A 102 -6.62 -0.53 -12.78
N ILE A 103 -5.96 -1.23 -11.86
CA ILE A 103 -4.54 -1.56 -11.92
C ILE A 103 -4.23 -2.39 -13.17
N LEU A 104 -5.04 -3.41 -13.49
CA LEU A 104 -4.85 -4.20 -14.72
C LEU A 104 -5.16 -3.41 -16.00
N GLY A 105 -6.04 -2.41 -15.92
CA GLY A 105 -6.34 -1.51 -17.03
C GLY A 105 -6.77 -2.28 -18.29
N ARG A 106 -6.08 -2.08 -19.42
CA ARG A 106 -6.39 -2.78 -20.67
C ARG A 106 -6.25 -4.30 -20.59
N HIS A 107 -5.35 -4.78 -19.73
CA HIS A 107 -5.07 -6.22 -19.58
C HIS A 107 -6.22 -6.94 -18.88
N TRP A 108 -7.04 -6.21 -18.11
CA TRP A 108 -8.28 -6.75 -17.56
C TRP A 108 -9.14 -7.38 -18.66
N ASN A 109 -9.41 -6.63 -19.74
CA ASN A 109 -10.28 -7.08 -20.83
C ASN A 109 -9.67 -8.24 -21.65
N GLN A 110 -8.35 -8.44 -21.57
CA GLN A 110 -7.63 -9.51 -22.28
C GLN A 110 -7.57 -10.80 -21.47
N ALA A 111 -7.62 -10.71 -20.14
CA ALA A 111 -7.65 -11.84 -19.24
C ALA A 111 -8.99 -12.58 -19.30
N SER A 112 -8.94 -13.89 -19.11
CA SER A 112 -10.10 -14.73 -18.82
C SER A 112 -10.74 -14.36 -17.48
N GLU A 113 -11.98 -14.80 -17.27
CA GLU A 113 -12.68 -14.62 -15.98
C GLU A 113 -11.91 -15.25 -14.82
N ALA A 114 -11.42 -16.48 -15.00
CA ALA A 114 -10.60 -17.16 -14.00
C ALA A 114 -9.31 -16.41 -13.66
N GLU A 115 -8.58 -15.88 -14.65
CA GLU A 115 -7.37 -15.08 -14.39
C GLU A 115 -7.67 -13.80 -13.62
N ARG A 116 -8.82 -13.16 -13.88
CA ARG A 116 -9.25 -11.93 -13.19
C ARG A 116 -9.60 -12.21 -11.72
N GLU A 117 -10.37 -13.27 -11.48
CA GLU A 117 -10.75 -13.68 -10.13
C GLU A 117 -9.52 -14.07 -9.30
N GLU A 118 -8.63 -14.87 -9.88
CA GLU A 118 -7.38 -15.26 -9.24
C GLU A 118 -6.49 -14.03 -8.97
N PHE A 119 -6.37 -13.11 -9.93
CA PHE A 119 -5.60 -11.88 -9.74
C PHE A 119 -6.13 -11.07 -8.54
N LEU A 120 -7.44 -10.86 -8.44
CA LEU A 120 -8.02 -10.08 -7.34
C LEU A 120 -7.78 -10.74 -5.98
N ALA A 121 -7.92 -12.06 -5.91
CA ALA A 121 -7.63 -12.83 -4.71
C ALA A 121 -6.15 -12.71 -4.31
N LEU A 122 -5.23 -12.93 -5.25
CA LEU A 122 -3.79 -12.85 -5.03
C LEU A 122 -3.32 -11.43 -4.69
N PHE A 123 -3.89 -10.41 -5.32
CA PHE A 123 -3.57 -9.02 -5.02
C PHE A 123 -3.95 -8.66 -3.59
N LYS A 124 -5.13 -9.10 -3.13
CA LYS A 124 -5.57 -8.92 -1.75
C LYS A 124 -4.65 -9.66 -0.78
N ASP A 125 -4.29 -10.90 -1.06
CA ASP A 125 -3.38 -11.70 -0.24
C ASP A 125 -2.00 -11.06 -0.16
N PHE A 126 -1.47 -10.61 -1.30
CA PHE A 126 -0.18 -9.95 -1.41
C PHE A 126 -0.11 -8.68 -0.55
N ILE A 127 -1.19 -7.89 -0.53
CA ILE A 127 -1.33 -6.75 0.37
C ILE A 127 -1.37 -7.24 1.82
N VAL A 128 -2.32 -8.10 2.17
CA VAL A 128 -2.57 -8.51 3.56
C VAL A 128 -1.31 -9.10 4.20
N TYR A 129 -0.72 -10.13 3.59
CA TYR A 129 0.46 -10.77 4.16
C TYR A 129 1.68 -9.85 4.10
N GLY A 130 1.82 -9.04 3.04
CA GLY A 130 2.91 -8.08 2.90
C GLY A 130 2.92 -6.98 3.96
N TYR A 131 1.76 -6.60 4.49
CA TYR A 131 1.68 -5.67 5.62
C TYR A 131 1.86 -6.37 6.96
N VAL A 132 1.27 -7.57 7.16
CA VAL A 132 1.41 -8.32 8.42
C VAL A 132 2.86 -8.67 8.73
N THR A 133 3.69 -8.99 7.71
CA THR A 133 5.14 -9.25 7.91
C THR A 133 5.88 -8.11 8.59
N ARG A 134 5.32 -6.90 8.57
CA ARG A 134 5.93 -5.69 9.11
C ARG A 134 5.21 -5.14 10.34
N PHE A 135 4.18 -5.79 10.84
CA PHE A 135 3.47 -5.35 12.04
C PHE A 135 4.40 -5.24 13.27
N SER A 136 5.44 -6.07 13.33
CA SER A 136 6.47 -6.03 14.36
C SER A 136 7.34 -4.76 14.32
N GLU A 137 7.42 -4.08 13.17
CA GLU A 137 8.20 -2.84 13.00
C GLU A 137 7.46 -1.60 13.54
N TYR A 138 6.15 -1.70 13.77
CA TYR A 138 5.38 -0.64 14.40
C TYR A 138 5.90 -0.37 15.82
N SER A 139 6.20 0.88 16.12
CA SER A 139 6.82 1.30 17.38
C SER A 139 6.10 2.49 18.02
N GLY A 140 4.81 2.68 17.73
CA GLY A 140 4.00 3.75 18.30
C GLY A 140 3.94 5.03 17.46
N GLN A 141 4.22 4.94 16.15
CA GLN A 141 4.05 6.06 15.21
C GLN A 141 2.60 6.58 15.27
N ARG A 142 2.41 7.89 15.24
CA ARG A 142 1.07 8.52 15.22
C ARG A 142 0.70 8.92 13.80
N ILE A 143 -0.60 8.87 13.50
CA ILE A 143 -1.19 9.43 12.28
C ILE A 143 -2.09 10.60 12.71
N GLN A 144 -1.87 11.76 12.12
CA GLN A 144 -2.68 12.95 12.36
C GLN A 144 -3.35 13.38 11.06
N LEU A 145 -4.69 13.37 11.03
CA LEU A 145 -5.44 13.99 9.94
C LEU A 145 -5.28 15.52 10.00
N VAL A 146 -4.86 16.12 8.88
CA VAL A 146 -4.51 17.55 8.82
C VAL A 146 -5.52 18.38 8.03
N ARG A 147 -6.04 17.85 6.92
CA ARG A 147 -7.04 18.54 6.10
C ARG A 147 -7.77 17.56 5.18
N SER A 148 -8.97 17.94 4.75
CA SER A 148 -9.69 17.25 3.68
C SER A 148 -10.13 18.19 2.59
N ILE A 149 -10.15 17.69 1.36
CA ILE A 149 -10.47 18.46 0.15
C ILE A 149 -11.43 17.64 -0.71
N GLU A 150 -12.56 18.22 -1.10
CA GLU A 150 -13.42 17.61 -2.13
C GLU A 150 -12.83 17.82 -3.52
N ASN A 151 -12.77 16.77 -4.32
CA ASN A 151 -12.13 16.81 -5.63
C ASN A 151 -13.10 17.18 -6.77
N GLY A 152 -14.34 17.56 -6.45
CA GLY A 152 -15.37 17.98 -7.43
C GLY A 152 -16.06 16.85 -8.20
N ASP A 153 -15.55 15.62 -8.10
CA ASP A 153 -16.11 14.39 -8.69
C ASP A 153 -16.88 13.53 -7.66
N GLY A 154 -17.14 14.09 -6.48
CA GLY A 154 -17.77 13.40 -5.35
C GLY A 154 -16.80 12.59 -4.50
N SER A 155 -15.50 12.57 -4.83
CA SER A 155 -14.44 12.03 -3.97
C SER A 155 -13.85 13.09 -3.04
N VAL A 156 -13.29 12.64 -1.92
CA VAL A 156 -12.59 13.44 -0.93
C VAL A 156 -11.16 12.95 -0.77
N SER A 157 -10.23 13.88 -0.83
CA SER A 157 -8.82 13.67 -0.48
C SER A 157 -8.61 14.06 0.97
N VAL A 158 -8.42 13.07 1.86
CA VAL A 158 -8.09 13.31 3.27
C VAL A 158 -6.58 13.23 3.43
N GLN A 159 -5.95 14.27 3.96
CA GLN A 159 -4.51 14.32 4.19
C GLN A 159 -4.18 14.04 5.64
N SER A 160 -3.06 13.36 5.85
CA SER A 160 -2.52 13.03 7.15
C SER A 160 -1.00 13.13 7.18
N LEU A 161 -0.46 13.32 8.38
CA LEU A 161 0.97 13.24 8.69
C LEU A 161 1.22 12.02 9.57
N VAL A 162 2.26 11.26 9.23
CA VAL A 162 2.64 10.05 9.96
C VAL A 162 4.04 10.20 10.54
N ASP A 163 4.18 9.95 11.83
CA ASP A 163 5.49 10.00 12.48
C ASP A 163 6.46 8.98 11.85
N ARG A 164 7.70 9.41 11.58
CA ARG A 164 8.75 8.52 11.08
C ARG A 164 9.35 7.72 12.25
N ALA A 165 9.54 6.41 12.05
CA ALA A 165 10.27 5.57 13.00
C ALA A 165 11.67 6.14 13.24
N GLY A 166 12.04 6.38 14.50
CA GLY A 166 13.34 6.99 14.85
C GLY A 166 13.42 8.52 14.72
N GLY A 167 12.30 9.20 14.42
CA GLY A 167 12.23 10.66 14.31
C GLY A 167 12.50 11.21 12.90
N GLY A 168 12.45 12.54 12.77
CA GLY A 168 12.60 13.26 11.50
C GLY A 168 11.31 13.92 11.01
N GLN A 169 11.30 14.39 9.77
CA GLN A 169 10.10 14.98 9.17
C GLN A 169 9.00 13.90 9.02
N PRO A 170 7.74 14.22 9.40
CA PRO A 170 6.61 13.33 9.19
C PRO A 170 6.42 12.99 7.72
N ILE A 171 5.85 11.81 7.47
CA ILE A 171 5.48 11.36 6.13
C ILE A 171 4.10 11.92 5.79
N GLU A 172 4.00 12.59 4.65
CA GLU A 172 2.72 13.01 4.10
C GLU A 172 2.01 11.83 3.45
N VAL A 173 0.76 11.59 3.89
CA VAL A 173 -0.11 10.56 3.34
C VAL A 173 -1.44 11.20 2.96
N GLN A 174 -1.86 11.03 1.71
CA GLN A 174 -3.17 11.41 1.22
C GLN A 174 -4.00 10.16 0.91
N TRP A 175 -5.18 10.11 1.49
CA TRP A 175 -6.19 9.08 1.35
C TRP A 175 -7.24 9.54 0.34
N ARG A 176 -7.37 8.84 -0.78
CA ARG A 176 -8.42 9.15 -1.77
C ARG A 176 -9.66 8.32 -1.45
N VAL A 177 -10.68 8.98 -0.90
CA VAL A 177 -11.94 8.36 -0.47
C VAL A 177 -13.02 8.70 -1.49
N SER A 178 -13.65 7.69 -2.07
CA SER A 178 -14.79 7.87 -2.98
C SER A 178 -16.05 7.30 -2.35
N ARG A 179 -17.22 7.90 -2.66
CA ARG A 179 -18.50 7.28 -2.35
C ARG A 179 -18.78 6.18 -3.36
N GLY A 180 -18.83 4.93 -2.88
CA GLY A 180 -19.26 3.78 -3.64
C GLY A 180 -20.77 3.76 -3.88
N ALA A 181 -21.24 2.73 -4.58
CA ALA A 181 -22.66 2.49 -4.76
C ALA A 181 -23.37 2.36 -3.41
N GLY A 182 -24.55 3.00 -3.27
CA GLY A 182 -25.29 3.03 -2.01
C GLY A 182 -24.81 4.07 -0.99
N GLY A 183 -23.85 4.93 -1.34
CA GLY A 183 -23.38 6.03 -0.48
C GLY A 183 -22.26 5.65 0.50
N THR A 184 -21.80 4.40 0.47
CA THR A 184 -20.73 3.90 1.35
C THR A 184 -19.37 4.42 0.91
N SER A 185 -18.65 5.10 1.82
CA SER A 185 -17.26 5.53 1.59
C SER A 185 -16.32 4.35 1.37
N ARG A 186 -15.36 4.49 0.45
CA ARG A 186 -14.28 3.53 0.22
C ARG A 186 -12.97 4.24 -0.10
N ILE A 187 -11.86 3.75 0.44
CA ILE A 187 -10.51 4.14 0.03
C ILE A 187 -10.25 3.52 -1.34
N THR A 188 -9.96 4.38 -2.31
CA THR A 188 -9.68 4.01 -3.70
C THR A 188 -8.20 4.00 -4.01
N ASP A 189 -7.43 4.83 -3.29
CA ASP A 189 -5.99 4.95 -3.44
C ASP A 189 -5.37 5.59 -2.19
N VAL A 190 -4.09 5.32 -1.99
CA VAL A 190 -3.25 5.96 -0.97
C VAL A 190 -2.06 6.57 -1.68
N VAL A 191 -1.77 7.83 -1.37
CA VAL A 191 -0.66 8.58 -1.93
C VAL A 191 0.31 8.90 -0.80
N ILE A 192 1.54 8.40 -0.88
CA ILE A 192 2.58 8.58 0.15
C ILE A 192 3.70 9.42 -0.46
N GLU A 193 4.06 10.55 0.16
CA GLU A 193 5.07 11.48 -0.37
C GLU A 193 4.85 11.80 -1.86
N ASN A 194 3.59 12.06 -2.25
CA ASN A 194 3.12 12.30 -3.62
C ASN A 194 3.21 11.11 -4.60
N VAL A 195 3.47 9.90 -4.11
CA VAL A 195 3.48 8.67 -4.91
C VAL A 195 2.20 7.87 -4.67
N SER A 196 1.38 7.73 -5.71
CA SER A 196 0.15 6.91 -5.68
C SER A 196 0.49 5.42 -5.70
N LEU A 197 -0.02 4.66 -4.73
CA LEU A 197 0.20 3.22 -4.64
C LEU A 197 -0.49 2.48 -5.79
N SER A 198 -1.75 2.80 -6.10
CA SER A 198 -2.44 2.16 -7.22
C SER A 198 -1.74 2.43 -8.55
N GLN A 199 -1.29 3.66 -8.81
CA GLN A 199 -0.57 4.00 -10.03
C GLN A 199 0.78 3.28 -10.12
N THR A 200 1.46 3.10 -8.99
CA THR A 200 2.70 2.32 -8.89
C THR A 200 2.44 0.86 -9.25
N TYR A 201 1.47 0.20 -8.61
CA TYR A 201 1.11 -1.18 -8.94
C TYR A 201 0.66 -1.34 -10.39
N ARG A 202 -0.10 -0.38 -10.94
CA ARG A 202 -0.48 -0.37 -12.36
C ARG A 202 0.74 -0.37 -13.28
N SER A 203 1.74 0.44 -12.98
CA SER A 203 2.99 0.49 -13.75
C SER A 203 3.77 -0.82 -13.63
N GLU A 204 3.93 -1.34 -12.42
CA GLU A 204 4.68 -2.57 -12.14
C GLU A 204 4.03 -3.80 -12.77
N PHE A 205 2.73 -4.01 -12.52
CA PHE A 205 2.00 -5.16 -13.04
C PHE A 205 1.85 -5.06 -14.56
N GLY A 206 1.62 -3.86 -15.10
CA GLY A 206 1.63 -3.63 -16.55
C GLY A 206 2.97 -3.99 -17.18
N SER A 207 4.09 -3.66 -16.52
CA SER A 207 5.44 -4.03 -16.98
C SER A 207 5.67 -5.54 -16.89
N SER A 208 5.24 -6.18 -15.80
CA SER A 208 5.33 -7.63 -15.63
C SER A 208 4.53 -8.38 -16.69
N ILE A 209 3.32 -7.93 -17.01
CA ILE A 209 2.48 -8.53 -18.05
C ILE A 209 3.12 -8.35 -19.42
N GLN A 210 3.71 -7.18 -19.72
CA GLN A 210 4.40 -6.95 -20.99
C GLN A 210 5.64 -7.84 -21.17
N GLN A 211 6.37 -8.12 -20.10
CA GLN A 211 7.54 -9.00 -20.13
C GLN A 211 7.17 -10.48 -20.14
N GLY A 212 6.15 -10.87 -19.36
CA GLY A 212 5.69 -12.25 -19.22
C GLY A 212 4.73 -12.70 -20.34
N GLY A 213 4.04 -11.77 -21.00
CA GLY A 213 3.12 -12.00 -22.10
C GLY A 213 1.66 -12.25 -21.71
N SER A 214 1.31 -12.37 -20.42
CA SER A 214 -0.07 -12.63 -19.98
C SER A 214 -0.35 -12.21 -18.53
N VAL A 215 -1.64 -12.17 -18.16
CA VAL A 215 -2.08 -12.00 -16.77
C VAL A 215 -1.78 -13.25 -15.94
N GLU A 216 -1.89 -14.45 -16.51
CA GLU A 216 -1.44 -15.68 -15.85
C GLU A 216 0.01 -15.60 -15.34
N LYS A 217 0.93 -14.97 -16.09
CA LYS A 217 2.31 -14.81 -15.62
C LYS A 217 2.43 -13.86 -14.42
N LEU A 218 1.59 -12.84 -14.36
CA LEU A 218 1.47 -11.99 -13.18
C LEU A 218 0.90 -12.79 -12.00
N ASN A 219 -0.15 -13.59 -12.22
CA ASN A 219 -0.73 -14.44 -11.17
C ASN A 219 0.29 -15.43 -10.62
N ALA A 220 1.06 -16.11 -11.48
CA ALA A 220 2.13 -17.01 -11.05
C ALA A 220 3.16 -16.31 -10.15
N MET A 221 3.59 -15.10 -10.53
CA MET A 221 4.50 -14.31 -9.72
C MET A 221 3.87 -13.90 -8.38
N LEU A 222 2.60 -13.47 -8.37
CA LEU A 222 1.90 -13.13 -7.13
C LEU A 222 1.73 -14.36 -6.21
N ARG A 223 1.46 -15.55 -6.76
CA ARG A 223 1.44 -16.82 -6.01
C ARG A 223 2.76 -17.07 -5.29
N GLU A 224 3.88 -16.91 -5.99
CA GLU A 224 5.22 -17.06 -5.38
C GLU A 224 5.44 -16.03 -4.26
N ARG A 225 5.04 -14.78 -4.47
CA ARG A 225 5.16 -13.72 -3.44
C ARG A 225 4.32 -13.99 -2.22
N VAL A 226 3.06 -14.38 -2.41
CA VAL A 226 2.15 -14.72 -1.30
C VAL A 226 2.69 -15.92 -0.52
N ALA A 227 3.17 -16.97 -1.21
CA ALA A 227 3.78 -18.12 -0.55
C ALA A 227 5.03 -17.71 0.26
N GLN A 228 5.87 -16.82 -0.28
CA GLN A 228 7.02 -16.27 0.43
C GLN A 228 6.58 -15.50 1.70
N GLN A 229 5.61 -14.60 1.60
CA GLN A 229 5.12 -13.81 2.73
C GLN A 229 4.50 -14.71 3.81
N LYS A 230 3.70 -15.71 3.41
CA LYS A 230 3.15 -16.71 4.34
C LYS A 230 4.26 -17.48 5.04
N SER A 231 5.30 -17.91 4.33
CA SER A 231 6.47 -18.58 4.92
C SER A 231 7.22 -17.68 5.92
N GLU A 232 7.38 -16.40 5.63
CA GLU A 232 8.01 -15.43 6.55
C GLU A 232 7.18 -15.26 7.84
N LEU A 233 5.87 -15.41 7.74
CA LEU A 233 4.93 -15.37 8.87
C LEU A 233 4.76 -16.70 9.59
N GLY A 234 5.36 -17.79 9.09
CA GLY A 234 5.14 -19.15 9.62
C GLY A 234 3.76 -19.74 9.29
N ILE A 235 3.03 -19.13 8.35
CA ILE A 235 1.69 -19.57 7.91
C ILE A 235 1.87 -20.66 6.86
N GLY A 236 1.30 -21.85 7.10
CA GLY A 236 1.31 -22.96 6.14
C GLY A 236 0.59 -22.62 4.82
N ASN A 237 1.02 -23.26 3.72
CA ASN A 237 0.38 -23.10 2.40
C ASN A 237 -1.06 -23.59 2.39
#